data_AF-A0A5A9FKK1-F1
#
_entry.id   AF-A0A5A9FKK1-F1
#
_cell.length_a   1.000
_cell.length_b   1.000
_cell.length_c   1.000
_cell.angle_alpha   90.00
_cell.angle_beta   90.00
_cell.angle_gamma   90.00
#
_symmetry.space_group_name_H-M   'P 1'
#
loop_
_entity.id
_entity.type
_entity.pdbx_description
1 polymer ?
#
loop_
_entity_poly.entity_id
_entity_poly.type
_entity_poly.pdbx_seq_one_letter_code
_entity_poly.pdbx_strand_id
1 'polypeptide(L)'
;MQLPAIIVYPDGTRSVFHSPASFPYTAVIAPHAQTVTTTEQEPYEDPDTGAIVWRSVEVETVAVVGAGDVQTILHPPEAWVLWTPEDWAATCPGLTVRPVIDPGPQIIYGKRAVRLPADLWDIGDEVATVTYAMEGLTAEERAAQMAGARVGRVAAINEERDRRLAAGAPYGGKRIDVSDRGRADLGGMAIAAMLATAGTVPWTGGYSAGWITMDNTRFPLPTPADGLALSAAVGDWYGRTMQYARDMKDAVLSAADPAAIPIADGWPD
;
A
#
# COMPACT_ATOMS: atom_id res chain seq x y z
N MET A 1 1.53 19.14 15.09
CA MET A 1 0.98 17.77 15.12
C MET A 1 0.59 17.29 13.71
N GLN A 2 0.72 16.00 13.40
CA GLN A 2 0.32 15.45 12.09
C GLN A 2 -1.19 15.13 12.07
N LEU A 3 -1.89 15.57 11.02
CA LEU A 3 -3.28 15.23 10.77
C LEU A 3 -3.39 14.03 9.80
N PRO A 4 -4.43 13.18 9.91
CA PRO A 4 -5.54 13.26 10.86
C PRO A 4 -5.11 13.00 12.31
N ALA A 5 -5.83 13.58 13.26
CA ALA A 5 -5.61 13.38 14.70
C ALA A 5 -6.92 13.07 15.42
N ILE A 6 -6.84 12.35 16.52
CA ILE A 6 -7.97 12.06 17.41
C ILE A 6 -7.74 12.75 18.75
N ILE A 7 -8.79 13.37 19.27
CA ILE A 7 -8.86 13.87 20.64
C ILE A 7 -9.67 12.87 21.45
N VAL A 8 -9.13 12.44 22.58
CA VAL A 8 -9.85 11.70 23.61
C VAL A 8 -10.11 12.65 24.77
N TYR A 9 -11.39 12.84 25.09
CA TYR A 9 -11.85 13.70 26.17
C TYR A 9 -11.82 12.98 27.52
N PRO A 10 -11.86 13.70 28.66
CA PRO A 10 -11.83 13.08 29.99
C PRO A 10 -12.99 12.13 30.27
N ASP A 11 -14.13 12.31 29.62
CA ASP A 11 -15.30 11.43 29.70
C ASP A 11 -15.18 10.18 28.82
N GLY A 12 -14.06 10.03 28.10
CA GLY A 12 -13.78 8.93 27.19
C GLY A 12 -14.37 9.11 25.78
N THR A 13 -15.13 10.17 25.53
CA THR A 13 -15.61 10.48 24.17
C THR A 13 -14.43 10.82 23.26
N ARG A 14 -14.62 10.67 21.95
CA ARG A 14 -13.55 10.84 20.97
C ARG A 14 -14.01 11.67 19.78
N SER A 15 -13.13 12.50 19.25
CA SER A 15 -13.38 13.31 18.04
C SER A 15 -12.19 13.29 17.10
N VAL A 16 -12.44 13.08 15.81
CA VAL A 16 -11.41 12.98 14.77
C VAL A 16 -11.39 14.25 13.94
N PHE A 17 -10.19 14.80 13.77
CA PHE A 17 -9.95 15.99 12.97
C PHE A 17 -9.12 15.61 11.75
N HIS A 18 -9.68 15.87 10.57
CA HIS A 18 -9.03 15.58 9.27
C HIS A 18 -8.35 16.81 8.66
N SER A 19 -8.70 18.01 9.14
CA SER A 19 -8.11 19.28 8.72
C SER A 19 -7.95 20.18 9.95
N PRO A 20 -7.04 21.17 9.90
CA PRO A 20 -6.92 22.15 10.97
C PRO A 20 -8.23 22.93 11.06
N ALA A 21 -8.94 22.76 12.17
CA ALA A 21 -10.21 23.44 12.43
C ALA A 21 -10.22 23.92 13.88
N SER A 22 -10.87 25.06 14.12
CA SER A 22 -11.08 25.53 15.48
C SER A 22 -12.04 24.61 16.22
N PHE A 23 -11.81 24.40 17.51
CA PHE A 23 -12.77 23.70 18.36
C PHE A 23 -12.76 24.23 19.80
N PRO A 24 -13.93 24.31 20.44
CA PRO A 24 -14.03 24.63 21.86
C PRO A 24 -13.74 23.38 22.70
N TYR A 25 -13.05 23.57 23.83
CA TYR A 25 -12.92 22.57 24.90
C TYR A 25 -13.30 23.21 26.22
N THR A 26 -14.23 22.60 26.94
CA THR A 26 -14.63 23.05 28.27
C THR A 26 -13.97 22.18 29.31
N ALA A 27 -13.07 22.77 30.10
CA ALA A 27 -12.36 22.09 31.18
C ALA A 27 -12.64 22.75 32.53
N VAL A 28 -12.66 21.94 33.58
CA VAL A 28 -12.50 22.41 34.95
C VAL A 28 -11.02 22.62 35.16
N ILE A 29 -10.58 23.87 35.28
CA ILE A 29 -9.16 24.16 35.49
C ILE A 29 -8.84 23.86 36.94
N ALA A 30 -7.72 23.17 37.17
CA ALA A 30 -7.24 22.95 38.52
C ALA A 30 -6.95 24.31 39.18
N PRO A 31 -7.24 24.46 40.48
CA PRO A 31 -6.88 25.67 41.19
C PRO A 31 -5.39 25.96 41.00
N HIS A 32 -5.07 27.18 40.57
CA HIS A 32 -3.69 27.61 40.41
C HIS A 32 -3.38 28.72 41.41
N ALA A 33 -2.14 28.73 41.86
CA ALA A 33 -1.60 29.80 42.67
C ALA A 33 -1.44 31.04 41.78
N GLN A 34 -2.16 32.11 42.10
CA GLN A 34 -1.97 33.42 41.52
C GLN A 34 -1.32 34.32 42.57
N THR A 35 -0.15 34.87 42.24
CA THR A 35 0.43 35.94 43.04
C THR A 35 -0.33 37.22 42.74
N VAL A 36 -0.96 37.77 43.77
CA VAL A 36 -1.62 39.07 43.73
C VAL A 36 -0.77 40.04 44.52
N THR A 37 -0.25 41.06 43.84
CA THR A 37 0.45 42.16 44.48
C THR A 37 -0.58 43.18 44.93
N THR A 38 -0.71 43.38 46.23
CA THR A 38 -1.54 44.43 46.82
C THR A 38 -0.65 45.50 47.45
N THR A 39 -1.04 46.76 47.33
CA THR A 39 -0.39 47.84 48.07
C THR A 39 -1.05 47.97 49.43
N GLU A 40 -0.28 47.70 50.48
CA GLU A 40 -0.72 47.88 51.86
C GLU A 40 -0.02 49.10 52.48
N GLN A 41 -0.68 49.76 53.44
CA GLN A 41 -0.08 50.83 54.22
C GLN A 41 0.45 50.23 55.53
N GLU A 42 1.75 50.38 55.80
CA GLU A 42 2.33 49.98 57.08
C GLU A 42 2.94 51.19 57.81
N PRO A 43 2.88 51.21 59.15
CA PRO A 43 3.56 52.23 59.93
C PRO A 43 5.08 52.02 59.83
N TYR A 44 5.80 53.07 59.46
CA TYR A 44 7.25 53.12 59.34
C TYR A 44 7.78 54.25 60.22
N GLU A 45 8.73 53.94 61.09
CA GLU A 45 9.41 54.95 61.89
C GLU A 45 10.53 55.57 61.06
N ASP A 46 10.42 56.86 60.79
CA ASP A 46 11.43 57.62 60.06
C ASP A 46 12.72 57.68 60.90
N PRO A 47 13.86 57.17 60.39
CA PRO A 47 15.07 56.99 61.19
C PRO A 47 15.74 58.31 61.60
N ASP A 48 15.46 59.41 60.89
CA ASP A 48 16.07 60.71 61.13
C ASP A 48 15.27 61.53 62.15
N THR A 49 13.96 61.29 62.24
CA THR A 49 13.04 62.10 63.06
C THR A 49 12.37 61.34 64.18
N GLY A 50 12.36 60.00 64.15
CA GLY A 50 11.63 59.15 65.10
C GLY A 50 10.11 59.26 64.98
N ALA A 51 9.59 59.91 63.94
CA ALA A 51 8.16 60.04 63.71
C ALA A 51 7.61 58.79 63.00
N ILE A 52 6.44 58.31 63.43
CA ILE A 52 5.73 57.25 62.71
C ILE A 52 4.99 57.87 61.52
N VAL A 53 5.39 57.48 60.32
CA VAL A 53 4.73 57.82 59.06
C VAL A 53 4.17 56.57 58.40
N TRP A 54 3.16 56.71 57.55
CA TRP A 54 2.62 55.59 56.78
C TRP A 54 3.33 55.50 55.45
N ARG A 55 3.84 54.32 55.11
CA ARG A 55 4.42 54.06 53.78
C ARG A 55 3.64 52.97 53.06
N SER A 56 3.58 53.08 51.75
CA SER A 56 3.08 52.03 50.87
C SER A 56 4.12 50.93 50.74
N VAL A 57 3.73 49.70 51.01
CA VAL A 57 4.52 48.49 50.74
C VAL A 57 3.74 47.59 49.81
N GLU A 58 4.44 47.00 48.85
CA GLU A 58 3.87 45.97 47.98
C GLU A 58 3.96 44.63 48.72
N VAL A 59 2.81 44.01 48.96
CA VAL A 59 2.67 42.68 49.55
C VAL A 59 2.25 41.72 48.46
N GLU A 60 3.08 40.71 48.22
CA GLU A 60 2.72 39.60 47.33
C GLU A 60 2.01 38.52 48.15
N THR A 61 0.73 38.31 47.87
CA THR A 61 -0.02 37.18 48.44
C THR A 61 -0.24 36.12 47.37
N VAL A 62 0.00 34.86 47.72
CA VAL A 62 -0.32 33.73 46.85
C VAL A 62 -1.73 33.29 47.18
N ALA A 63 -2.69 33.68 46.34
CA ALA A 63 -4.07 33.22 46.44
C ALA A 63 -4.27 31.98 45.56
N VAL A 64 -5.01 31.00 46.05
CA VAL A 64 -5.48 29.89 45.21
C VAL A 64 -6.74 30.38 44.50
N VAL A 65 -6.65 30.59 43.19
CA VAL A 65 -7.75 31.08 42.35
C VAL A 65 -8.28 29.93 41.49
N GLY A 66 -9.60 29.90 41.29
CA GLY A 66 -10.23 29.05 40.27
C GLY A 66 -10.43 27.58 40.64
N ALA A 67 -10.64 27.25 41.91
CA ALA A 67 -11.04 25.87 42.27
C ALA A 67 -12.44 25.55 41.70
N GLY A 68 -12.49 24.82 40.59
CA GLY A 68 -13.75 24.35 40.01
C GLY A 68 -14.35 25.25 38.92
N ASP A 69 -13.63 26.29 38.49
CA ASP A 69 -14.12 27.16 37.42
C ASP A 69 -14.11 26.43 36.08
N VAL A 70 -15.29 26.40 35.46
CA VAL A 70 -15.49 25.85 34.13
C VAL A 70 -15.10 26.91 33.11
N GLN A 71 -13.99 26.70 32.40
CA GLN A 71 -13.55 27.59 31.32
C GLN A 71 -13.69 26.91 29.96
N THR A 72 -14.13 27.66 28.96
CA THR A 72 -14.14 27.23 27.57
C THR A 72 -12.92 27.80 26.86
N ILE A 73 -12.00 26.92 26.49
CA ILE A 73 -10.78 27.23 25.74
C ILE A 73 -11.10 27.06 24.26
N LEU A 74 -10.92 28.12 23.48
CA LEU A 74 -11.06 28.06 22.02
C LEU A 74 -9.70 27.78 21.38
N HIS A 75 -9.56 26.64 20.72
CA HIS A 75 -8.37 26.30 19.96
C HIS A 75 -8.46 26.89 18.56
N PRO A 76 -7.51 27.73 18.13
CA PRO A 76 -7.46 28.20 16.77
C PRO A 76 -6.85 27.12 15.85
N PRO A 77 -7.07 27.15 14.52
CA PRO A 77 -6.57 26.11 13.61
C PRO A 77 -5.04 25.96 13.63
N GLU A 78 -4.31 27.03 13.94
CA GLU A 78 -2.85 27.07 14.01
C GLU A 78 -2.30 26.19 15.15
N ALA A 79 -3.08 25.95 16.21
CA ALA A 79 -2.67 25.09 17.32
C ALA A 79 -2.33 23.66 16.85
N TRP A 80 -3.02 23.15 15.83
CA TRP A 80 -2.72 21.84 15.25
C TRP A 80 -1.30 21.73 14.70
N VAL A 81 -0.74 22.84 14.23
CA VAL A 81 0.61 22.89 13.65
C VAL A 81 1.64 23.23 14.72
N LEU A 82 1.35 24.27 15.52
CA LEU A 82 2.31 24.89 16.42
C LEU A 82 2.48 24.16 17.74
N TRP A 83 1.46 23.44 18.22
CA TRP A 83 1.50 22.84 19.55
C TRP A 83 2.07 21.42 19.51
N THR A 84 2.97 21.18 20.46
CA THR A 84 3.49 19.86 20.84
C THR A 84 2.49 19.10 21.71
N PRO A 85 2.63 17.77 21.89
CA PRO A 85 1.83 17.03 22.86
C PRO A 85 1.88 17.64 24.27
N GLU A 86 3.01 18.19 24.68
CA GLU A 86 3.20 18.87 25.96
C GLU A 86 2.39 20.17 26.04
N ASP A 87 2.37 20.98 24.98
CA ASP A 87 1.57 22.21 24.90
C ASP A 87 0.07 21.90 25.01
N TRP A 88 -0.39 20.82 24.37
CA TRP A 88 -1.76 20.34 24.48
C TRP A 88 -2.08 19.89 25.91
N ALA A 89 -1.20 19.13 26.56
CA ALA A 89 -1.41 18.66 27.92
C ALA A 89 -1.41 19.81 28.95
N ALA A 90 -0.55 20.80 28.76
CA ALA A 90 -0.45 21.97 29.63
C ALA A 90 -1.66 22.90 29.48
N THR A 91 -2.13 23.13 28.25
CA THR A 91 -3.22 24.06 27.97
C THR A 91 -4.59 23.40 28.17
N CYS A 92 -4.71 22.10 27.89
CA CYS A 92 -5.94 21.34 27.97
C CYS A 92 -5.78 20.10 28.86
N PRO A 93 -5.74 20.29 30.18
CA PRO A 93 -5.61 19.17 31.10
C PRO A 93 -6.74 18.16 30.88
N GLY A 94 -6.35 16.88 30.82
CA GLY A 94 -7.25 15.75 30.58
C GLY A 94 -7.55 15.45 29.10
N LEU A 95 -7.20 16.33 28.16
CA LEU A 95 -7.24 15.97 26.73
C LEU A 95 -6.02 15.13 26.38
N THR A 96 -6.29 14.05 25.64
CA THR A 96 -5.24 13.28 24.99
C THR A 96 -5.38 13.45 23.49
N VAL A 97 -4.37 14.05 22.86
CA VAL A 97 -4.33 14.20 21.39
C VAL A 97 -3.34 13.18 20.83
N ARG A 98 -3.78 12.44 19.81
CA ARG A 98 -2.97 11.41 19.14
C ARG A 98 -3.05 11.56 17.63
N PRO A 99 -1.92 11.50 16.89
CA PRO A 99 -1.97 11.32 15.44
C PRO A 99 -2.68 10.00 15.11
N VAL A 100 -3.42 9.99 14.01
CA VAL A 100 -4.17 8.83 13.53
C VAL A 100 -3.39 8.16 12.40
N ILE A 101 -3.10 6.88 12.56
CA ILE A 101 -2.56 6.02 11.52
C ILE A 101 -3.68 5.16 10.95
N ASP A 102 -3.81 5.19 9.64
CA ASP A 102 -4.69 4.30 8.90
C ASP A 102 -3.83 3.34 8.06
N PRO A 103 -3.50 2.15 8.60
CA PRO A 103 -2.70 1.18 7.86
C PRO A 103 -3.48 0.54 6.69
N GLY A 104 -4.78 0.82 6.58
CA GLY A 104 -5.70 0.12 5.70
C GLY A 104 -6.05 -1.28 6.23
N PRO A 105 -7.16 -1.86 5.74
CA PRO A 105 -7.60 -3.18 6.15
C PRO A 105 -6.82 -4.29 5.43
N GLN A 106 -6.67 -5.45 6.10
CA GLN A 106 -6.23 -6.67 5.44
C GLN A 106 -7.30 -7.14 4.44
N ILE A 107 -6.87 -7.51 3.23
CA ILE A 107 -7.78 -8.04 2.21
C ILE A 107 -8.12 -9.50 2.55
N ILE A 108 -9.37 -9.76 2.91
CA ILE A 108 -9.89 -11.11 3.21
C ILE A 108 -10.92 -11.49 2.15
N TYR A 109 -10.75 -12.66 1.54
CA TYR A 109 -11.67 -13.15 0.51
C TYR A 109 -13.10 -13.30 1.06
N GLY A 110 -14.09 -12.84 0.29
CA GLY A 110 -15.49 -12.89 0.68
C GLY A 110 -15.90 -11.90 1.77
N LYS A 111 -15.00 -10.99 2.21
CA LYS A 111 -15.32 -9.94 3.17
C LYS A 111 -15.00 -8.54 2.63
N ARG A 112 -15.75 -7.53 3.09
CA ARG A 112 -15.38 -6.11 2.98
C ARG A 112 -14.95 -5.61 4.34
N ALA A 113 -14.00 -4.69 4.32
CA ALA A 113 -13.63 -3.94 5.50
C ALA A 113 -14.56 -2.73 5.64
N VAL A 114 -15.17 -2.60 6.80
CA VAL A 114 -15.96 -1.43 7.20
C VAL A 114 -15.18 -0.73 8.29
N ARG A 115 -14.79 0.52 8.03
CA ARG A 115 -14.10 1.36 9.00
C ARG A 115 -15.02 1.55 10.20
N LEU A 116 -14.55 1.17 11.39
CA LEU A 116 -15.33 1.33 12.61
C LEU A 116 -15.38 2.79 13.04
N PRO A 117 -16.41 3.21 13.80
CA PRO A 117 -16.44 4.52 14.43
C PRO A 117 -15.24 4.70 15.40
N ALA A 118 -14.88 5.96 15.66
CA ALA A 118 -13.63 6.32 16.34
C ALA A 118 -13.54 5.85 17.80
N ASP A 119 -14.69 5.65 18.45
CA ASP A 119 -14.83 5.04 19.78
C ASP A 119 -14.38 3.57 19.84
N LEU A 120 -14.33 2.89 18.68
CA LEU A 120 -13.85 1.51 18.55
C LEU A 120 -12.43 1.42 17.97
N TRP A 121 -11.74 2.53 17.78
CA TRP A 121 -10.34 2.53 17.35
C TRP A 121 -9.41 2.12 18.49
N ASP A 122 -8.27 1.54 18.13
CA ASP A 122 -7.20 1.20 19.05
C ASP A 122 -6.41 2.47 19.41
N ILE A 123 -6.45 2.88 20.67
CA ILE A 123 -5.81 4.11 21.16
C ILE A 123 -4.55 3.70 21.91
N GLY A 124 -3.40 3.79 21.22
CA GLY A 124 -2.09 3.58 21.82
C GLY A 124 -1.56 4.82 22.52
N ASP A 125 -0.43 4.65 23.20
CA ASP A 125 0.21 5.72 23.96
C ASP A 125 0.72 6.86 23.07
N GLU A 126 1.11 6.57 21.83
CA GLU A 126 1.66 7.56 20.89
C GLU A 126 0.74 7.85 19.71
N VAL A 127 -0.01 6.86 19.24
CA VAL A 127 -0.82 6.93 18.01
C VAL A 127 -2.16 6.26 18.22
N ALA A 128 -3.16 6.70 17.48
CA ALA A 128 -4.43 5.99 17.35
C ALA A 128 -4.49 5.26 16.01
N THR A 129 -4.83 3.97 16.04
CA THR A 129 -4.90 3.14 14.84
C THR A 129 -6.35 2.92 14.44
N VAL A 130 -6.68 3.23 13.18
CA VAL A 130 -8.01 2.98 12.62
C VAL A 130 -8.31 1.48 12.64
N THR A 131 -9.45 1.10 13.22
CA THR A 131 -9.91 -0.29 13.27
C THR A 131 -11.00 -0.56 12.23
N TYR A 132 -10.98 -1.77 11.67
CA TYR A 132 -11.95 -2.22 10.66
C TYR A 132 -12.69 -3.47 11.13
N ALA A 133 -14.00 -3.51 10.93
CA ALA A 133 -14.78 -4.74 10.97
C ALA A 133 -14.78 -5.41 9.60
N MET A 134 -14.73 -6.74 9.59
CA MET A 134 -14.75 -7.53 8.37
C MET A 134 -16.14 -8.13 8.18
N GLU A 135 -16.95 -7.46 7.37
CA GLU A 135 -18.32 -7.88 7.06
C GLU A 135 -18.33 -8.85 5.88
N GLY A 136 -19.26 -9.80 5.87
CA GLY A 136 -19.48 -10.66 4.72
C GLY A 136 -19.98 -9.84 3.53
N LEU A 137 -19.43 -10.12 2.35
CA LEU A 137 -19.89 -9.51 1.11
C LEU A 137 -21.31 -10.01 0.76
N THR A 138 -22.13 -9.10 0.23
CA THR A 138 -23.41 -9.46 -0.42
C THR A 138 -23.18 -10.41 -1.60
N ALA A 139 -24.23 -11.05 -2.11
CA ALA A 139 -24.10 -11.92 -3.27
C ALA A 139 -23.55 -11.18 -4.51
N GLU A 140 -23.98 -9.94 -4.72
CA GLU A 140 -23.52 -9.09 -5.83
C GLU A 140 -22.05 -8.71 -5.65
N GLU A 141 -21.64 -8.25 -4.47
CA GLU A 141 -20.24 -7.91 -4.20
C GLU A 141 -19.31 -9.14 -4.32
N ARG A 142 -19.76 -10.32 -3.87
CA ARG A 142 -18.99 -11.57 -4.06
C ARG A 142 -18.86 -11.92 -5.53
N ALA A 143 -19.92 -11.77 -6.31
CA ALA A 143 -19.88 -12.01 -7.75
C ALA A 143 -18.89 -11.05 -8.44
N ALA A 144 -18.90 -9.77 -8.05
CA ALA A 144 -17.96 -8.77 -8.57
C ALA A 144 -16.51 -9.07 -8.15
N GLN A 145 -16.25 -9.41 -6.88
CA GLN A 145 -14.92 -9.79 -6.40
C GLN A 145 -14.40 -11.02 -7.16
N MET A 146 -15.23 -12.03 -7.36
CA MET A 146 -14.87 -13.25 -8.11
C MET A 146 -14.64 -12.96 -9.60
N ALA A 147 -15.44 -12.09 -10.23
CA ALA A 147 -15.21 -11.66 -11.59
C ALA A 147 -13.86 -10.92 -11.73
N GLY A 148 -13.55 -10.00 -10.81
CA GLY A 148 -12.25 -9.32 -10.75
C GLY A 148 -11.08 -10.31 -10.56
N ALA A 149 -11.24 -11.29 -9.67
CA ALA A 149 -10.25 -12.34 -9.47
C ALA A 149 -9.99 -13.14 -10.76
N ARG A 150 -11.03 -13.52 -11.50
CA ARG A 150 -10.89 -14.22 -12.80
C ARG A 150 -10.12 -13.39 -13.82
N VAL A 151 -10.42 -12.08 -13.94
CA VAL A 151 -9.68 -11.19 -14.84
C VAL A 151 -8.20 -11.13 -14.45
N GLY A 152 -7.90 -10.95 -13.16
CA GLY A 152 -6.52 -10.93 -12.66
C GLY A 152 -5.77 -12.24 -12.94
N ARG A 153 -6.43 -13.40 -12.79
CA ARG A 153 -5.82 -14.71 -13.11
C ARG A 153 -5.59 -14.88 -14.61
N VAL A 154 -6.51 -14.46 -15.47
CA VAL A 154 -6.32 -14.49 -16.93
C VAL A 154 -5.15 -13.61 -17.35
N ALA A 155 -4.98 -12.43 -16.73
CA ALA A 155 -3.83 -11.55 -16.97
C ALA A 155 -2.51 -12.25 -16.58
N ALA A 156 -2.44 -12.85 -15.38
CA ALA A 156 -1.26 -13.60 -14.94
C ALA A 156 -0.92 -14.80 -15.85
N ILE A 157 -1.91 -15.50 -16.40
CA ILE A 157 -1.68 -16.57 -17.40
C ILE A 157 -1.07 -16.00 -18.69
N ASN A 158 -1.54 -14.83 -19.15
CA ASN A 158 -0.96 -14.18 -20.32
C ASN A 158 0.49 -13.78 -20.06
N GLU A 159 0.78 -13.17 -18.91
CA GLU A 159 2.13 -12.78 -18.52
C GLU A 159 3.09 -13.97 -18.49
N GLU A 160 2.67 -15.10 -17.92
CA GLU A 160 3.48 -16.32 -17.87
C GLU A 160 3.71 -16.94 -19.26
N ARG A 161 2.66 -16.99 -20.10
CA ARG A 161 2.79 -17.39 -21.50
C ARG A 161 3.83 -16.53 -22.21
N ASP A 162 3.70 -15.22 -22.08
CA ASP A 162 4.53 -14.25 -22.80
C ASP A 162 5.98 -14.31 -22.31
N ARG A 163 6.20 -14.50 -21.00
CA ARG A 163 7.51 -14.76 -20.41
C ARG A 163 8.17 -16.01 -21.02
N ARG A 164 7.41 -17.09 -21.21
CA ARG A 164 7.92 -18.34 -21.81
C ARG A 164 8.22 -18.18 -23.30
N LEU A 165 7.33 -17.53 -24.05
CA LEU A 165 7.56 -17.23 -25.47
C LEU A 165 8.81 -16.34 -25.65
N ALA A 166 9.00 -15.35 -24.78
CA ALA A 166 10.18 -14.49 -24.77
C ALA A 166 11.48 -15.24 -24.42
N ALA A 167 11.40 -16.35 -23.67
CA ALA A 167 12.56 -17.20 -23.38
C ALA A 167 12.96 -18.11 -24.56
N GLY A 168 12.05 -18.33 -25.52
CA GLY A 168 12.25 -19.14 -26.71
C GLY A 168 12.01 -20.64 -26.51
N ALA A 169 11.72 -21.31 -27.62
CA ALA A 169 11.47 -22.75 -27.65
C ALA A 169 12.77 -23.53 -27.36
N PRO A 170 12.75 -24.51 -26.45
CA PRO A 170 13.88 -25.37 -26.20
C PRO A 170 14.07 -26.37 -27.34
N TYR A 171 15.30 -26.49 -27.84
CA TYR A 171 15.67 -27.50 -28.83
C TYR A 171 17.16 -27.82 -28.74
N GLY A 172 17.51 -29.10 -28.52
CA GLY A 172 18.90 -29.56 -28.48
C GLY A 172 19.81 -28.79 -27.51
N GLY A 173 19.27 -28.41 -26.33
CA GLY A 173 20.01 -27.60 -25.33
C GLY A 173 20.14 -26.12 -25.67
N LYS A 174 19.45 -25.63 -26.70
CA LYS A 174 19.43 -24.23 -27.14
C LYS A 174 18.02 -23.64 -27.04
N ARG A 175 17.94 -22.31 -27.15
CA ARG A 175 16.67 -21.55 -27.24
C ARG A 175 16.50 -21.00 -28.65
N ILE A 176 15.34 -21.26 -29.24
CA ILE A 176 14.97 -20.86 -30.59
C ILE A 176 13.92 -19.76 -30.50
N ASP A 177 14.12 -18.68 -31.25
CA ASP A 177 13.18 -17.57 -31.29
C ASP A 177 11.83 -18.01 -31.88
N VAL A 178 10.74 -17.68 -31.18
CA VAL A 178 9.35 -17.92 -31.58
C VAL A 178 8.56 -16.63 -31.76
N SER A 179 9.24 -15.48 -31.84
CA SER A 179 8.65 -14.23 -32.28
C SER A 179 8.02 -14.38 -33.68
N ASP A 180 7.21 -13.41 -34.09
CA ASP A 180 6.62 -13.41 -35.44
C ASP A 180 7.68 -13.57 -36.54
N ARG A 181 8.84 -12.92 -36.36
CA ARG A 181 9.99 -13.07 -37.24
C ARG A 181 10.57 -14.47 -37.17
N GLY A 182 10.89 -14.97 -35.96
CA GLY A 182 11.49 -16.29 -35.79
C GLY A 182 10.61 -17.40 -36.41
N ARG A 183 9.29 -17.32 -36.22
CA ARG A 183 8.32 -18.24 -36.83
C ARG A 183 8.26 -18.13 -38.35
N ALA A 184 8.32 -16.91 -38.90
CA ALA A 184 8.38 -16.71 -40.35
C ALA A 184 9.67 -17.30 -40.96
N ASP A 185 10.82 -17.04 -40.32
CA ASP A 185 12.12 -17.56 -40.74
C ASP A 185 12.14 -19.11 -40.67
N LEU A 186 11.60 -19.70 -39.59
CA LEU A 186 11.48 -21.16 -39.42
C LEU A 186 10.54 -21.79 -40.46
N GLY A 187 9.45 -21.11 -40.80
CA GLY A 187 8.54 -21.54 -41.86
C GLY A 187 9.22 -21.52 -43.24
N GLY A 188 9.98 -20.46 -43.53
CA GLY A 188 10.78 -20.35 -44.75
C GLY A 188 11.84 -21.46 -44.85
N MET A 189 12.54 -21.75 -43.76
CA MET A 189 13.48 -22.86 -43.69
C MET A 189 12.78 -24.21 -43.89
N ALA A 190 11.63 -24.45 -43.25
CA ALA A 190 10.88 -25.69 -43.41
C ALA A 190 10.47 -25.91 -44.88
N ILE A 191 10.01 -24.87 -45.57
CA ILE A 191 9.68 -24.92 -47.01
C ILE A 191 10.92 -25.25 -47.85
N ALA A 192 12.04 -24.56 -47.61
CA ALA A 192 13.29 -24.86 -48.32
C ALA A 192 13.76 -26.29 -48.07
N ALA A 193 13.63 -26.78 -46.83
CA ALA A 193 13.98 -28.15 -46.46
C ALA A 193 13.06 -29.18 -47.12
N MET A 194 11.75 -28.92 -47.23
CA MET A 194 10.81 -29.78 -47.97
C MET A 194 11.17 -29.87 -49.45
N LEU A 195 11.44 -28.71 -50.10
CA LEU A 195 11.83 -28.68 -51.52
C LEU A 195 13.18 -29.36 -51.76
N ALA A 196 14.13 -29.22 -50.82
CA ALA A 196 15.42 -29.89 -50.91
C ALA A 196 15.31 -31.41 -50.70
N THR A 197 14.46 -31.84 -49.77
CA THR A 197 14.14 -33.27 -49.57
C THR A 197 13.51 -33.88 -50.81
N ALA A 198 12.65 -33.12 -51.51
CA ALA A 198 12.05 -33.52 -52.78
C ALA A 198 13.01 -33.42 -53.99
N GLY A 199 14.26 -32.97 -53.79
CA GLY A 199 15.25 -32.79 -54.87
C GLY A 199 14.94 -31.64 -55.82
N THR A 200 13.99 -30.76 -55.48
CA THR A 200 13.59 -29.62 -56.33
C THR A 200 14.60 -28.46 -56.26
N VAL A 201 15.25 -28.29 -55.10
CA VAL A 201 16.30 -27.28 -54.87
C VAL A 201 17.46 -27.88 -54.06
N PRO A 202 18.68 -27.36 -54.12
CA PRO A 202 19.75 -27.81 -53.23
C PRO A 202 19.54 -27.31 -51.80
N TRP A 203 19.99 -28.07 -50.80
CA TRP A 203 20.19 -27.55 -49.45
C TRP A 203 21.40 -26.62 -49.45
N THR A 204 21.17 -25.31 -49.32
CA THR A 204 22.21 -24.31 -49.56
C THR A 204 23.20 -24.23 -48.39
N GLY A 205 24.41 -23.75 -48.68
CA GLY A 205 25.45 -23.48 -47.67
C GLY A 205 25.00 -22.55 -46.54
N GLY A 206 24.02 -21.67 -46.80
CA GLY A 206 23.44 -20.80 -45.79
C GLY A 206 22.72 -21.58 -44.69
N TYR A 207 21.86 -22.54 -45.06
CA TYR A 207 21.15 -23.37 -44.10
C TYR A 207 22.01 -24.49 -43.52
N SER A 208 22.88 -25.11 -44.32
CA SER A 208 23.76 -26.18 -43.82
C SER A 208 24.80 -25.71 -42.80
N ALA A 209 25.11 -24.41 -42.79
CA ALA A 209 25.91 -23.76 -41.75
C ALA A 209 25.19 -23.64 -40.39
N GLY A 210 23.91 -24.02 -40.31
CA GLY A 210 23.14 -24.07 -39.07
C GLY A 210 22.24 -22.87 -38.80
N TRP A 211 21.36 -23.03 -37.82
CA TRP A 211 20.42 -22.03 -37.33
C TRP A 211 21.06 -21.14 -36.27
N ILE A 212 20.79 -19.83 -36.30
CA ILE A 212 21.26 -18.89 -35.27
C ILE A 212 20.28 -18.92 -34.10
N THR A 213 20.75 -19.38 -32.94
CA THR A 213 19.96 -19.50 -31.71
C THR A 213 19.91 -18.15 -30.96
N MET A 214 19.06 -18.04 -29.94
CA MET A 214 18.88 -16.77 -29.21
C MET A 214 20.14 -16.29 -28.47
N ASP A 215 21.06 -17.19 -28.13
CA ASP A 215 22.38 -16.86 -27.57
C ASP A 215 23.44 -16.52 -28.65
N ASN A 216 23.00 -16.29 -29.90
CA ASN A 216 23.83 -16.04 -31.09
C ASN A 216 24.82 -17.17 -31.44
N THR A 217 24.63 -18.37 -30.89
CA THR A 217 25.40 -19.56 -31.32
C THR A 217 24.73 -20.24 -32.52
N ARG A 218 25.43 -21.19 -33.14
CA ARG A 218 24.90 -21.95 -34.28
C ARG A 218 24.47 -23.34 -33.83
N PHE A 219 23.23 -23.72 -34.14
CA PHE A 219 22.75 -25.08 -34.07
C PHE A 219 22.94 -25.77 -35.43
N PRO A 220 23.66 -26.90 -35.53
CA PRO A 220 24.03 -27.51 -36.81
C PRO A 220 22.80 -28.07 -37.55
N LEU A 221 22.73 -27.84 -38.86
CA LEU A 221 21.66 -28.36 -39.75
C LEU A 221 22.24 -28.98 -41.04
N PRO A 222 23.09 -30.03 -40.93
CA PRO A 222 23.84 -30.54 -42.08
C PRO A 222 22.95 -31.02 -43.24
N THR A 223 21.72 -31.43 -42.96
CA THR A 223 20.76 -31.95 -43.94
C THR A 223 19.42 -31.20 -43.89
N PRO A 224 18.60 -31.26 -44.97
CA PRO A 224 17.21 -30.80 -44.93
C PRO A 224 16.39 -31.43 -43.79
N ALA A 225 16.64 -32.71 -43.47
CA ALA A 225 15.92 -33.41 -42.42
C ALA A 225 16.10 -32.74 -41.04
N ASP A 226 17.30 -32.21 -40.76
CA ASP A 226 17.58 -31.48 -39.52
C ASP A 226 16.76 -30.19 -39.44
N GLY A 227 16.63 -29.47 -40.56
CA GLY A 227 15.79 -28.27 -40.65
C GLY A 227 14.31 -28.57 -40.40
N LEU A 228 13.80 -29.65 -41.00
CA LEU A 228 12.43 -30.09 -40.75
C LEU A 228 12.21 -30.47 -39.29
N ALA A 229 13.15 -31.21 -38.68
CA ALA A 229 13.08 -31.61 -37.28
C ALA A 229 13.06 -30.40 -36.34
N LEU A 230 13.92 -29.40 -36.59
CA LEU A 230 13.93 -28.15 -35.82
C LEU A 230 12.60 -27.40 -35.93
N SER A 231 12.11 -27.14 -37.15
CA SER A 231 10.86 -26.40 -37.34
C SER A 231 9.65 -27.13 -36.76
N ALA A 232 9.59 -28.46 -36.89
CA ALA A 232 8.50 -29.25 -36.34
C ALA A 232 8.48 -29.21 -34.81
N ALA A 233 9.63 -29.43 -34.16
CA ALA A 233 9.73 -29.42 -32.69
C ALA A 233 9.40 -28.04 -32.09
N VAL A 234 9.92 -26.97 -32.69
CA VAL A 234 9.65 -25.60 -32.24
C VAL A 234 8.18 -25.22 -32.47
N GLY A 235 7.62 -25.59 -33.63
CA GLY A 235 6.21 -25.37 -33.95
C GLY A 235 5.27 -26.10 -32.99
N ASP A 236 5.57 -27.36 -32.67
CA ASP A 236 4.83 -28.15 -31.69
C ASP A 236 4.89 -27.55 -30.29
N TRP A 237 6.09 -27.18 -29.81
CA TRP A 237 6.24 -26.53 -28.50
C TRP A 237 5.47 -25.22 -28.41
N TYR A 238 5.53 -24.38 -29.45
CA TYR A 238 4.76 -23.14 -29.51
C TYR A 238 3.25 -23.42 -29.45
N GLY A 239 2.78 -24.38 -30.26
CA GLY A 239 1.37 -24.79 -30.28
C GLY A 239 0.89 -25.27 -28.92
N ARG A 240 1.64 -26.18 -28.27
CA ARG A 240 1.33 -26.68 -26.92
C ARG A 240 1.31 -25.55 -25.90
N THR A 241 2.25 -24.59 -25.96
CA THR A 241 2.31 -23.46 -25.03
C THR A 241 1.07 -22.55 -25.17
N MET A 242 0.67 -22.25 -26.41
CA MET A 242 -0.52 -21.44 -26.68
C MET A 242 -1.81 -22.13 -26.24
N GLN A 243 -1.94 -23.43 -26.52
CA GLN A 243 -3.12 -24.20 -26.15
C GLN A 243 -3.21 -24.40 -24.63
N TYR A 244 -2.09 -24.69 -23.97
CA TYR A 244 -2.05 -24.79 -22.51
C TYR A 244 -2.49 -23.48 -21.84
N ALA A 245 -2.01 -22.33 -22.33
CA ALA A 245 -2.46 -21.03 -21.85
C ALA A 245 -3.96 -20.80 -22.09
N ARG A 246 -4.53 -21.34 -23.17
CA ARG A 246 -5.98 -21.25 -23.44
C ARG A 246 -6.76 -22.13 -22.48
N ASP A 247 -6.36 -23.38 -22.32
CA ASP A 247 -7.03 -24.34 -21.44
C ASP A 247 -7.04 -23.85 -19.99
N MET A 248 -5.95 -23.25 -19.51
CA MET A 248 -5.90 -22.64 -18.18
C MET A 248 -6.85 -21.45 -18.02
N LYS A 249 -7.02 -20.61 -19.05
CA LYS A 249 -7.98 -19.50 -19.00
C LYS A 249 -9.41 -20.03 -18.93
N ASP A 250 -9.72 -21.05 -19.71
CA ASP A 250 -11.04 -21.68 -19.69
C ASP A 250 -11.30 -22.35 -18.34
N ALA A 251 -10.29 -22.99 -17.73
CA ALA A 251 -10.38 -23.50 -16.35
C ALA A 251 -10.62 -22.38 -15.33
N VAL A 252 -9.87 -21.27 -15.39
CA VAL A 252 -10.03 -20.11 -14.49
C VAL A 252 -11.41 -19.48 -14.61
N LEU A 253 -11.93 -19.35 -15.82
CA LEU A 253 -13.23 -18.72 -16.07
C LEU A 253 -14.40 -19.59 -15.59
N SER A 254 -14.23 -20.92 -15.58
CA SER A 254 -15.25 -21.88 -15.15
C SER A 254 -15.13 -22.30 -13.68
N ALA A 255 -13.98 -22.11 -13.05
CA ALA A 255 -13.74 -22.54 -11.67
C ALA A 255 -14.59 -21.76 -10.65
N ALA A 256 -15.02 -22.48 -9.61
CA ALA A 256 -15.62 -21.91 -8.41
C ALA A 256 -14.59 -21.16 -7.56
N ASP A 257 -13.35 -21.65 -7.54
CA ASP A 257 -12.19 -20.97 -6.95
C ASP A 257 -11.06 -20.81 -7.98
N PRO A 258 -11.01 -19.67 -8.69
CA PRO A 258 -9.96 -19.38 -9.65
C PRO A 258 -8.54 -19.28 -9.06
N ALA A 259 -8.41 -19.03 -7.75
CA ALA A 259 -7.11 -18.88 -7.10
C ALA A 259 -6.39 -20.23 -6.92
N ALA A 260 -7.13 -21.33 -6.85
CA ALA A 260 -6.60 -22.67 -6.66
C ALA A 260 -5.90 -23.26 -7.90
N ILE A 261 -6.11 -22.69 -9.10
CA ILE A 261 -5.50 -23.22 -10.34
C ILE A 261 -4.04 -22.79 -10.40
N PRO A 262 -3.04 -23.68 -10.39
CA PRO A 262 -1.63 -23.30 -10.47
C PRO A 262 -1.30 -22.71 -11.84
N ILE A 263 -0.69 -21.52 -11.88
CA ILE A 263 -0.29 -20.84 -13.14
C ILE A 263 1.14 -21.19 -13.56
N ALA A 264 2.04 -21.50 -12.62
CA ALA A 264 3.46 -21.69 -12.92
C ALA A 264 3.80 -23.11 -13.44
N ASP A 265 2.91 -24.07 -13.21
CA ASP A 265 3.18 -25.49 -13.39
C ASP A 265 2.58 -26.03 -14.71
N GLY A 266 3.03 -27.21 -15.14
CA GLY A 266 2.41 -28.00 -16.22
C GLY A 266 2.60 -27.46 -17.64
N TRP A 267 3.31 -26.35 -17.81
CA TRP A 267 3.67 -25.83 -19.13
C TRP A 267 4.62 -26.77 -19.89
N PRO A 268 4.60 -26.74 -21.24
CA PRO A 268 5.58 -27.45 -22.05
C PRO A 268 7.01 -26.96 -21.82
N ASP A 269 7.92 -27.92 -21.62
CA ASP A 269 9.38 -27.77 -21.63
C ASP A 269 10.01 -28.34 -22.89
#